data_AF-A0A6N6KL66-F1
#
_entry.id   AF-A0A6N6KL66-F1
#
_cell.length_a   1.000
_cell.length_b   1.000
_cell.length_c   1.000
_cell.angle_alpha   90.00
_cell.angle_beta   90.00
_cell.angle_gamma   90.00
#
_symmetry.space_group_name_H-M   'P 1'
#
loop_
_entity.id
_entity.type
_entity.pdbx_description
1 polymer ?
#
loop_
_entity_poly.entity_id
_entity_poly.type
_entity_poly.pdbx_seq_one_letter_code
_entity_poly.pdbx_strand_id
1 'polypeptide(L)' 'MKKGTYDLVIIGAGPIGLACGIEAEKAGLNYTIIEKGCLVNALYNYPKNMTLFSTSELLKIGYVPFISHGHKPT' A
#
# COMPACT_ATOMS: atom_id res chain seq x y z
N MET A 1 11.67 -0.71 -16.84
CA MET A 1 11.85 -1.99 -16.11
C MET A 1 13.27 -2.47 -16.37
N LYS A 2 14.07 -2.74 -15.34
CA LYS A 2 15.35 -3.43 -15.52
C LYS A 2 15.03 -4.84 -16.04
N LYS A 3 15.54 -5.22 -17.21
CA LYS A 3 15.41 -6.57 -17.77
C LYS A 3 16.30 -7.51 -16.92
N GLY A 4 15.68 -8.31 -16.06
CA GLY A 4 16.33 -9.30 -15.19
C GLY A 4 15.28 -10.11 -14.42
N THR A 5 15.66 -11.26 -13.86
CA THR A 5 14.80 -12.10 -13.01
C THR A 5 14.40 -11.34 -11.75
N TYR A 6 13.14 -11.43 -11.34
CA TYR A 6 12.68 -10.85 -10.07
C TYR A 6 13.06 -11.76 -8.90
N ASP A 7 13.60 -11.18 -7.83
CA ASP A 7 13.86 -11.86 -6.56
C ASP A 7 12.55 -12.04 -5.76
N LEU A 8 11.60 -11.11 -5.95
CA LEU A 8 10.33 -11.07 -5.24
C LEU A 8 9.20 -10.59 -6.16
N VAL A 9 8.07 -11.29 -6.12
CA VAL A 9 6.82 -10.85 -6.74
C VAL A 9 5.76 -10.69 -5.64
N ILE A 10 5.22 -9.49 -5.51
CA ILE A 10 4.18 -9.16 -4.53
C ILE A 10 2.83 -9.13 -5.25
N ILE A 11 1.90 -9.98 -4.83
CA ILE A 11 0.56 -10.04 -5.41
C ILE A 11 -0.41 -9.27 -4.51
N GLY A 12 -0.92 -8.16 -5.03
CA GLY A 12 -1.79 -7.20 -4.36
C GLY A 12 -1.05 -5.90 -4.02
N ALA A 13 -1.54 -4.77 -4.55
CA ALA A 13 -1.06 -3.42 -4.21
C ALA A 13 -1.99 -2.73 -3.21
N GLY A 14 -2.47 -3.50 -2.22
CA GLY A 14 -3.08 -2.95 -1.01
C GLY A 14 -2.05 -2.31 -0.08
N PRO A 15 -2.47 -1.73 1.07
CA PRO A 15 -1.57 -1.08 2.01
C PRO A 15 -0.38 -1.96 2.43
N ILE A 16 -0.63 -3.24 2.68
CA ILE A 16 0.41 -4.20 3.07
C ILE A 16 1.34 -4.55 1.91
N GLY A 17 0.82 -4.75 0.70
CA GLY A 17 1.65 -5.03 -0.47
C GLY A 17 2.57 -3.87 -0.83
N LEU A 18 2.08 -2.63 -0.68
CA LEU A 18 2.90 -1.43 -0.80
C LEU A 18 3.98 -1.35 0.29
N ALA A 19 3.63 -1.66 1.55
CA ALA A 19 4.60 -1.74 2.64
C ALA A 19 5.68 -2.81 2.37
N CYS A 20 5.31 -3.98 1.84
CA CYS A 20 6.26 -4.99 1.42
C CYS A 20 7.20 -4.48 0.31
N GLY A 21 6.68 -3.72 -0.66
CA GLY A 21 7.49 -3.11 -1.72
C GLY A 21 8.51 -2.11 -1.16
N ILE A 22 8.10 -1.29 -0.19
CA ILE A 22 9.01 -0.36 0.49
C ILE A 22 10.15 -1.10 1.19
N GLU A 23 9.85 -2.20 1.89
CA GLU A 23 10.90 -3.00 2.55
C GLU A 23 11.77 -3.77 1.54
N ALA A 24 11.20 -4.24 0.43
CA ALA A 24 11.95 -4.89 -0.65
C ALA A 24 12.94 -3.92 -1.32
N GLU A 25 12.54 -2.67 -1.53
CA GLU A 25 13.42 -1.61 -2.03
C GLU A 25 14.57 -1.35 -1.05
N LYS A 26 14.29 -1.21 0.25
CA LYS A 26 15.32 -1.02 1.29
C LYS A 26 16.30 -2.19 1.36
N ALA A 27 15.82 -3.41 1.11
CA ALA A 27 16.64 -4.62 1.04
C ALA A 27 17.43 -4.77 -0.28
N GLY A 28 17.23 -3.87 -1.26
CA GLY A 28 17.91 -3.90 -2.56
C GLY A 28 17.45 -5.03 -3.48
N LEU A 29 16.23 -5.57 -3.28
CA LEU A 29 15.68 -6.64 -4.10
C LEU A 29 15.19 -6.12 -5.44
N ASN A 30 15.36 -6.89 -6.52
CA ASN A 30 14.63 -6.64 -7.76
C ASN A 30 13.22 -7.20 -7.62
N TYR A 31 12.24 -6.35 -7.33
CA TYR A 31 10.86 -6.77 -7.10
C TYR A 31 9.85 -6.14 -8.06
N THR A 32 8.66 -6.71 -8.08
CA THR A 32 7.49 -6.10 -8.72
C THR A 32 6.23 -6.32 -7.88
N ILE A 33 5.28 -5.40 -7.98
CA ILE A 33 3.97 -5.50 -7.34
C ILE A 33 2.92 -5.57 -8.45
N ILE A 34 2.04 -6.57 -8.38
CA ILE A 34 0.97 -6.80 -9.35
C ILE A 34 -0.37 -6.69 -8.64
N GLU A 35 -1.28 -5.87 -9.16
CA GLU A 35 -2.63 -5.66 -8.62
C GLU A 35 -3.67 -5.86 -9.73
N LYS A 36 -4.84 -6.41 -9.38
CA LYS A 36 -5.89 -6.68 -10.34
C LYS A 36 -6.64 -5.43 -10.79
N GLY A 37 -6.53 -4.33 -10.04
CA GLY A 37 -7.19 -3.06 -10.29
C GLY A 37 -6.27 -1.87 -10.03
N CYS A 38 -6.80 -0.81 -9.45
CA CYS A 38 -5.98 0.34 -9.05
C CYS A 38 -5.19 0.03 -7.77
N LEU A 39 -4.19 0.86 -7.47
CA LEU A 39 -3.56 0.85 -6.15
C LEU A 39 -4.65 0.94 -5.08
N VAL A 40 -4.47 0.19 -3.99
CA VAL A 40 -5.45 0.07 -2.90
C VAL A 40 -6.87 -0.26 -3.36
N ASN A 41 -7.03 -1.13 -4.36
CA ASN A 41 -8.32 -1.50 -4.97
C ASN A 41 -9.41 -1.89 -3.95
N ALA A 42 -9.06 -2.55 -2.84
CA ALA A 42 -10.01 -2.86 -1.78
C ALA A 42 -10.59 -1.60 -1.13
N LEU A 43 -9.72 -0.64 -0.75
CA LEU A 43 -10.14 0.66 -0.19
C LEU A 43 -10.97 1.46 -1.19
N TYR A 44 -10.60 1.43 -2.48
CA TYR A 44 -11.38 2.10 -3.54
C TYR A 44 -12.83 1.61 -3.61
N ASN A 45 -13.06 0.32 -3.34
CA ASN A 45 -14.39 -0.29 -3.37
C ASN A 45 -15.11 -0.24 -2.02
N TYR A 46 -14.55 0.43 -0.99
CA TYR A 46 -15.27 0.66 0.25
C TYR A 46 -16.43 1.65 0.03
N PRO A 47 -17.46 1.62 0.89
CA PRO A 47 -18.53 2.61 0.84
C PRO A 47 -17.94 4.03 0.90
N LYS A 48 -18.47 4.94 0.07
CA LYS A 48 -17.93 6.29 -0.14
C LYS A 48 -17.75 7.14 1.14
N ASN A 49 -18.50 6.84 2.19
CA ASN A 49 -18.45 7.56 3.47
C ASN A 49 -18.10 6.61 4.62
N MET A 50 -17.27 5.60 4.37
CA MET A 50 -16.90 4.63 5.39
C MET A 50 -15.81 5.19 6.30
N THR A 51 -16.11 5.34 7.59
CA THR A 51 -15.08 5.67 8.59
C THR A 51 -14.28 4.42 8.94
N LEU A 52 -12.95 4.51 8.85
CA LEU A 52 -12.05 3.43 9.25
C LEU A 52 -12.05 3.25 10.77
N PHE A 53 -11.81 2.03 11.24
CA PHE A 53 -11.65 1.77 12.68
C PHE A 53 -10.36 2.39 13.22
N SER A 54 -9.27 2.24 12.47
CA SER A 54 -7.92 2.72 12.82
C SER A 54 -7.79 4.23 12.60
N THR A 55 -6.92 4.85 13.38
CA THR A 55 -6.57 6.27 13.26
C THR A 55 -5.61 6.48 12.09
N SER A 56 -5.53 7.71 11.58
CA SER A 56 -4.55 8.10 10.55
C SER A 56 -3.11 7.70 10.91
N GLU A 57 -2.74 7.89 12.18
CA GLU A 57 -1.41 7.54 12.69
C GLU A 57 -1.07 6.06 12.57
N LEU A 58 -2.06 5.18 12.68
CA LEU A 58 -1.87 3.74 12.56
C LEU A 58 -1.89 3.25 11.10
N LEU A 59 -2.29 4.10 10.15
CA LEU A 59 -2.47 3.73 8.74
C LEU A 59 -1.32 4.19 7.83
N LYS A 60 -0.36 4.96 8.36
CA LYS A 60 0.81 5.43 7.61
C LYS A 60 1.74 4.27 7.22
N ILE A 61 2.31 4.36 6.03
CA ILE A 61 3.30 3.40 5.51
C ILE A 61 4.49 4.15 4.92
N GLY A 62 5.69 3.56 4.96
CA GLY A 62 6.88 4.12 4.29
C GLY A 62 7.31 5.50 4.77
N TYR A 63 7.04 5.84 6.04
CA TYR A 63 7.27 7.18 6.59
C TYR A 63 6.46 8.30 5.92
N VAL A 64 5.44 7.95 5.13
CA VAL A 64 4.52 8.91 4.50
C VAL A 64 3.28 9.07 5.37
N PRO A 65 2.93 10.30 5.80
CA PRO A 65 1.76 10.51 6.65
C PRO A 65 0.45 10.16 5.93
N PHE A 66 -0.49 9.56 6.65
CA PHE A 66 -1.86 9.36 6.18
C PHE A 66 -2.70 10.60 6.57
N ILE A 67 -2.86 11.55 5.65
CA ILE A 67 -3.56 12.81 5.96
C ILE A 67 -5.08 12.58 6.01
N SER A 68 -5.72 13.04 7.08
CA SER A 68 -7.16 12.99 7.28
C SER A 68 -7.64 14.25 8.00
N HIS A 69 -8.85 14.72 7.68
CA HIS A 69 -9.48 15.87 8.35
C HIS A 69 -9.92 15.54 9.79
N GLY A 70 -10.21 14.26 10.08
CA GLY A 70 -10.60 13.77 11.40
C GLY A 70 -9.64 12.72 11.95
N HIS A 71 -9.81 12.36 13.22
CA HIS A 71 -8.95 11.37 13.90
C HIS A 71 -8.98 9.98 13.22
N LYS A 72 -10.14 9.61 12.66
CA LYS A 72 -10.35 8.42 11.84
C LYS A 72 -10.65 8.85 10.41
N PRO A 73 -9.94 8.34 9.39
CA PRO A 73 -10.22 8.68 8.00
C PRO A 73 -11.62 8.24 7.58
N THR A 74 -12.21 9.02 6.67
CA THR A 74 -13.49 8.75 6.01
C THR A 74 -13.31 8.97 4.51
#